data_AF-A0A7X0EX12-F1
#
_entry.id   AF-A0A7X0EX12-F1
#
_cell.length_a   1.000
_cell.length_b   1.000
_cell.length_c   1.000
_cell.angle_alpha   90.00
_cell.angle_beta   90.00
_cell.angle_gamma   90.00
#
_symmetry.space_group_name_H-M   'P 1'
#
loop_
_entity.id
_entity.type
_entity.pdbx_description
1 polymer ?
#
loop_
_entity_poly.entity_id
_entity_poly.type
_entity_poly.pdbx_seq_one_letter_code
_entity_poly.pdbx_strand_id
1 'polypeptide(L)'
;MSRLGPIVTLAAGAVLAAGLGVASVTATPAADPTAAATDTTDPNDTTETTETTAPDGSGAETAPATGPSPKPEPTGSAAPGTEAPDSEADTKLDYAGRVPGNGGLIAISVRGGKAIGYFCDGRTEAWFKGDAAGGKVGLEGFGTAAAGATLGGGKATGWLKIGGRKWNFTAATVKKPSGLYRATAQVRGARLRAGWIVLRRPEGGFTQVGAAVLDETQVRVPELDGERPTAPVTMDGATIYPKDVDGFIQEMR
;
A
#
# COMPACT_ATOMS: atom_id res chain seq x y z
N MET A 1 31.56 43.18 -20.37
CA MET A 1 30.68 44.36 -20.41
C MET A 1 29.44 44.05 -21.23
N SER A 2 28.37 44.81 -21.00
CA SER A 2 27.00 44.74 -21.55
C SER A 2 26.73 43.85 -22.77
N ARG A 3 25.85 42.85 -22.61
CA ARG A 3 25.02 42.32 -23.72
C ARG A 3 23.73 43.14 -23.76
N LEU A 4 23.56 43.99 -24.76
CA LEU A 4 22.31 44.73 -25.01
C LEU A 4 21.63 44.11 -26.23
N GLY A 5 20.44 43.53 -26.02
CA GLY A 5 19.54 43.10 -27.09
C GLY A 5 18.45 44.15 -27.33
N PRO A 6 17.91 44.30 -28.55
CA PRO A 6 16.71 45.08 -28.78
C PRO A 6 15.48 44.37 -28.21
N ILE A 7 14.66 45.12 -27.47
CA ILE A 7 13.30 44.72 -27.07
C ILE A 7 12.33 45.14 -28.20
N VAL A 8 11.06 44.75 -28.09
CA VAL A 8 9.88 45.22 -28.87
C VAL A 8 9.57 44.42 -30.15
N THR A 9 8.78 43.36 -29.95
CA THR A 9 7.51 43.19 -30.67
C THR A 9 6.42 43.10 -29.61
N LEU A 10 5.34 43.89 -29.74
CA LEU A 10 4.41 44.17 -28.63
C LEU A 10 2.95 44.25 -29.11
N ALA A 11 2.03 43.70 -28.30
CA ALA A 11 0.57 43.67 -28.49
C ALA A 11 0.07 42.85 -29.72
N ALA A 12 -1.21 42.46 -29.82
CA ALA A 12 -2.38 42.73 -28.98
C ALA A 12 -3.33 41.51 -28.89
N GLY A 13 -4.22 41.46 -27.88
CA GLY A 13 -5.31 40.47 -27.84
C GLY A 13 -5.94 40.19 -26.47
N ALA A 14 -6.68 41.15 -25.88
CA ALA A 14 -7.39 40.95 -24.60
C ALA A 14 -8.74 41.70 -24.52
N VAL A 15 -9.86 40.97 -24.65
CA VAL A 15 -11.28 41.39 -24.63
C VAL A 15 -12.13 40.13 -24.37
N LEU A 16 -13.23 40.02 -23.62
CA LEU A 16 -13.86 40.68 -22.44
C LEU A 16 -14.65 39.52 -21.74
N ALA A 17 -14.67 39.30 -20.42
CA ALA A 17 -15.29 40.05 -19.31
C ALA A 17 -16.84 39.95 -19.23
N ALA A 18 -17.34 39.56 -18.04
CA ALA A 18 -18.76 39.37 -17.62
C ALA A 18 -19.55 38.23 -18.34
N GLY A 19 -20.55 37.61 -17.72
CA GLY A 19 -21.05 37.69 -16.34
C GLY A 19 -22.34 36.87 -16.14
N LEU A 20 -22.84 36.78 -14.90
CA LEU A 20 -24.04 36.02 -14.45
C LEU A 20 -23.88 34.47 -14.52
N GLY A 21 -24.43 33.66 -13.60
CA GLY A 21 -25.05 33.99 -12.31
C GLY A 21 -26.42 33.32 -12.09
N VAL A 22 -26.44 32.08 -11.59
CA VAL A 22 -27.64 31.46 -10.99
C VAL A 22 -27.23 30.67 -9.75
N ALA A 23 -27.88 30.91 -8.62
CA ALA A 23 -27.76 30.09 -7.42
C ALA A 23 -29.00 29.21 -7.28
N SER A 24 -28.80 27.90 -7.06
CA SER A 24 -29.89 26.94 -6.82
C SER A 24 -29.92 26.56 -5.35
N VAL A 25 -30.79 27.22 -4.58
CA VAL A 25 -30.92 27.03 -3.13
C VAL A 25 -32.28 26.40 -2.80
N THR A 26 -32.32 25.07 -2.73
CA THR A 26 -33.47 24.28 -2.26
C THR A 26 -32.99 22.92 -1.73
N ALA A 27 -33.43 22.39 -0.60
CA ALA A 27 -34.06 23.00 0.58
C ALA A 27 -33.86 22.01 1.74
N THR A 28 -33.54 22.50 2.95
CA THR A 28 -33.39 21.62 4.13
C THR A 28 -34.72 21.57 4.90
N PRO A 29 -35.42 20.42 4.98
CA PRO A 29 -36.43 20.24 6.02
C PRO A 29 -35.73 20.12 7.37
N ALA A 30 -36.18 20.88 8.37
CA ALA A 30 -35.72 20.73 9.74
C ALA A 30 -36.22 19.41 10.34
N ALA A 31 -35.55 18.94 11.39
CA ALA A 31 -36.10 17.92 12.27
C ALA A 31 -37.11 18.57 13.23
N ASP A 32 -38.15 17.82 13.61
CA ASP A 32 -38.92 18.07 14.82
C ASP A 32 -39.10 16.73 15.57
N PRO A 33 -38.89 16.69 16.90
CA PRO A 33 -38.96 15.45 17.68
C PRO A 33 -40.37 15.20 18.22
N THR A 34 -40.91 13.99 18.01
CA THR A 34 -42.11 13.55 18.75
C THR A 34 -41.73 13.26 20.20
N ALA A 35 -42.12 14.16 21.11
CA ALA A 35 -42.00 13.97 22.56
C ALA A 35 -43.32 14.35 23.27
N ALA A 36 -43.97 13.34 23.87
CA ALA A 36 -45.02 13.42 24.90
C ALA A 36 -45.07 12.01 25.56
N ALA A 37 -44.82 11.82 26.86
CA ALA A 37 -45.60 12.25 28.04
C ALA A 37 -46.92 11.43 28.18
N THR A 38 -47.30 10.87 29.33
CA THR A 38 -46.74 10.85 30.72
C THR A 38 -47.14 9.50 31.40
N ASP A 39 -46.95 9.13 32.68
CA ASP A 39 -46.54 9.73 33.98
C ASP A 39 -45.74 8.65 34.80
N THR A 40 -45.01 8.88 35.91
CA THR A 40 -45.39 9.21 37.32
C THR A 40 -46.39 8.19 37.92
N THR A 41 -46.21 7.49 39.05
CA THR A 41 -45.51 7.74 40.36
C THR A 41 -45.20 6.35 40.99
N ASP A 42 -43.96 6.01 41.41
CA ASP A 42 -43.43 6.11 42.81
C ASP A 42 -43.71 4.81 43.66
N PRO A 43 -43.40 4.66 44.97
CA PRO A 43 -42.20 3.91 45.42
C PRO A 43 -42.45 2.69 46.35
N ASN A 44 -41.39 2.28 47.10
CA ASN A 44 -41.23 1.12 48.01
C ASN A 44 -41.08 -0.27 47.33
N ASP A 45 -40.37 -1.25 47.92
CA ASP A 45 -39.79 -1.33 49.28
C ASP A 45 -38.40 -2.05 49.32
N THR A 46 -37.76 -1.92 50.49
CA THR A 46 -36.59 -2.59 51.12
C THR A 46 -36.30 -4.06 50.71
N THR A 47 -35.10 -4.67 50.82
CA THR A 47 -33.75 -4.33 51.37
C THR A 47 -32.72 -5.35 50.78
N GLU A 48 -31.51 -5.74 51.24
CA GLU A 48 -30.51 -5.55 52.35
C GLU A 48 -29.13 -6.05 51.76
N THR A 49 -27.91 -5.89 52.30
CA THR A 49 -27.22 -4.90 53.16
C THR A 49 -25.73 -5.29 53.25
N THR A 50 -24.79 -4.33 53.28
CA THR A 50 -23.33 -4.48 53.56
C THR A 50 -22.48 -5.37 52.59
N GLU A 51 -21.13 -5.34 52.56
CA GLU A 51 -20.16 -4.63 53.44
C GLU A 51 -18.91 -4.08 52.70
N THR A 52 -18.21 -3.17 53.38
CA THR A 52 -16.92 -2.56 52.98
C THR A 52 -15.76 -3.27 53.68
N THR A 53 -14.66 -3.61 52.97
CA THR A 53 -13.29 -3.37 53.50
C THR A 53 -12.14 -3.58 52.50
N ALA A 54 -11.14 -2.71 52.68
CA ALA A 54 -9.70 -2.88 52.46
C ALA A 54 -9.01 -2.08 53.62
N PRO A 55 -7.68 -2.12 53.89
CA PRO A 55 -6.58 -2.68 53.09
C PRO A 55 -5.54 -3.48 53.94
N ASP A 56 -4.30 -3.58 53.44
CA ASP A 56 -3.05 -3.98 54.14
C ASP A 56 -2.91 -5.45 54.59
N GLY A 57 -1.71 -6.03 54.79
CA GLY A 57 -0.36 -5.52 54.54
C GLY A 57 0.75 -6.55 54.89
N SER A 58 1.97 -6.32 54.38
CA SER A 58 3.27 -6.88 54.83
C SER A 58 3.49 -8.41 55.06
N GLY A 59 4.16 -9.06 54.10
CA GLY A 59 5.49 -9.68 54.30
C GLY A 59 5.75 -10.87 55.25
N ALA A 60 6.27 -11.98 54.69
CA ALA A 60 7.14 -12.93 55.39
C ALA A 60 8.14 -13.61 54.41
N GLU A 61 9.39 -13.76 54.83
CA GLU A 61 10.50 -14.36 54.07
C GLU A 61 10.83 -15.76 54.60
N THR A 62 11.10 -16.75 53.74
CA THR A 62 11.88 -17.97 54.08
C THR A 62 12.42 -18.67 52.81
N ALA A 63 13.72 -18.97 52.83
CA ALA A 63 14.43 -19.96 51.98
C ALA A 63 15.07 -21.01 52.95
N PRO A 64 15.71 -22.14 52.53
CA PRO A 64 16.32 -22.42 51.22
C PRO A 64 16.24 -23.92 50.78
N ALA A 65 17.26 -24.37 50.01
CA ALA A 65 17.82 -25.75 49.90
C ALA A 65 17.60 -26.56 48.59
N THR A 66 18.56 -26.38 47.66
CA THR A 66 19.28 -27.41 46.87
C THR A 66 18.60 -28.73 46.42
N GLY A 67 18.57 -28.94 45.09
CA GLY A 67 18.53 -30.25 44.42
C GLY A 67 19.34 -30.22 43.11
N PRO A 68 20.02 -31.32 42.68
CA PRO A 68 20.98 -31.29 41.57
C PRO A 68 20.35 -31.38 40.17
N SER A 69 21.08 -30.87 39.16
CA SER A 69 20.67 -30.85 37.75
C SER A 69 21.11 -32.10 36.98
N PRO A 70 20.22 -32.76 36.20
CA PRO A 70 20.61 -33.82 35.28
C PRO A 70 21.12 -33.26 33.94
N LYS A 71 22.28 -33.74 33.51
CA LYS A 71 22.89 -33.46 32.19
C LYS A 71 22.22 -34.33 31.11
N PRO A 72 21.72 -33.77 29.99
CA PRO A 72 21.33 -34.56 28.83
C PRO A 72 22.55 -35.04 28.04
N GLU A 73 22.51 -36.27 27.56
CA GLU A 73 23.49 -36.82 26.62
C GLU A 73 23.07 -36.54 25.16
N PRO A 74 24.01 -36.45 24.20
CA PRO A 74 23.70 -36.14 22.81
C PRO A 74 23.20 -37.39 22.06
N THR A 75 21.90 -37.70 22.18
CA THR A 75 21.28 -38.74 21.35
C THR A 75 21.31 -38.32 19.89
N GLY A 76 22.08 -39.04 19.07
CA GLY A 76 22.21 -38.76 17.63
C GLY A 76 20.87 -38.98 16.91
N SER A 77 20.22 -37.89 16.51
CA SER A 77 19.07 -37.93 15.61
C SER A 77 19.52 -37.59 14.20
N ALA A 78 19.24 -38.47 13.24
CA ALA A 78 19.63 -38.26 11.84
C ALA A 78 18.86 -37.07 11.26
N ALA A 79 19.57 -36.00 10.91
CA ALA A 79 18.99 -34.88 10.21
C ALA A 79 18.48 -35.35 8.82
N PRO A 80 17.19 -35.12 8.48
CA PRO A 80 16.75 -35.23 7.09
C PRO A 80 17.64 -34.32 6.23
N GLY A 81 18.12 -34.83 5.10
CA GLY A 81 18.96 -34.04 4.21
C GLY A 81 18.21 -32.79 3.74
N THR A 82 18.69 -31.61 4.11
CA THR A 82 18.25 -30.35 3.49
C THR A 82 18.71 -30.37 2.05
N GLU A 83 17.82 -30.80 1.16
CA GLU A 83 17.99 -30.72 -0.28
C GLU A 83 18.11 -29.24 -0.65
N ALA A 84 19.34 -28.77 -0.84
CA ALA A 84 19.60 -27.40 -1.25
C ALA A 84 19.09 -27.24 -2.69
N PRO A 85 18.17 -26.29 -2.98
CA PRO A 85 17.65 -26.09 -4.32
C PRO A 85 18.72 -25.43 -5.21
N ASP A 86 19.55 -26.28 -5.81
CA ASP A 86 20.65 -25.89 -6.69
C ASP A 86 20.10 -25.41 -8.05
N SER A 87 19.75 -24.13 -8.12
CA SER A 87 19.38 -23.41 -9.35
C SER A 87 19.38 -21.91 -9.16
N GLU A 88 20.46 -21.23 -9.55
CA GLU A 88 20.44 -19.77 -9.79
C GLU A 88 19.66 -19.38 -11.07
N ALA A 89 19.16 -20.36 -11.82
CA ALA A 89 18.28 -20.15 -12.97
C ALA A 89 16.90 -19.61 -12.55
N ASP A 90 16.49 -18.50 -13.16
CA ASP A 90 15.13 -17.93 -13.10
C ASP A 90 14.49 -17.84 -11.70
N THR A 91 15.23 -17.33 -10.71
CA THR A 91 14.61 -16.85 -9.45
C THR A 91 13.60 -15.73 -9.75
N LYS A 92 12.31 -16.10 -9.78
CA LYS A 92 11.16 -15.20 -9.92
C LYS A 92 10.50 -15.00 -8.56
N LEU A 93 10.60 -13.79 -8.01
CA LEU A 93 10.02 -13.45 -6.71
C LEU A 93 9.18 -12.18 -6.81
N ASP A 94 7.92 -12.25 -6.40
CA ASP A 94 7.03 -11.10 -6.23
C ASP A 94 6.81 -10.85 -4.74
N TYR A 95 6.90 -9.59 -4.33
CA TYR A 95 6.64 -9.11 -2.98
C TYR A 95 5.57 -8.03 -3.02
N ALA A 96 4.64 -8.02 -2.07
CA ALA A 96 3.71 -6.91 -1.88
C ALA A 96 3.39 -6.69 -0.40
N GLY A 97 3.08 -5.45 -0.03
CA GLY A 97 2.74 -5.08 1.36
C GLY A 97 2.24 -3.65 1.50
N ARG A 98 1.79 -3.30 2.71
CA ARG A 98 1.39 -1.94 3.09
C ARG A 98 2.63 -1.12 3.49
N VAL A 99 2.57 0.19 3.24
CA VAL A 99 3.56 1.17 3.75
C VAL A 99 2.96 1.91 4.95
N PRO A 100 3.45 1.67 6.19
CA PRO A 100 2.96 2.35 7.38
C PRO A 100 3.11 3.88 7.28
N GLY A 101 2.13 4.61 7.84
CA GLY A 101 2.17 6.08 7.92
C GLY A 101 1.79 6.85 6.64
N ASN A 102 1.56 6.19 5.50
CA ASN A 102 0.89 6.82 4.34
C ASN A 102 -0.32 6.03 3.80
N GLY A 103 -0.48 4.76 4.17
CA GLY A 103 -1.63 3.92 3.82
C GLY A 103 -1.55 3.25 2.45
N GLY A 104 -0.56 3.61 1.62
CA GLY A 104 -0.33 3.03 0.32
C GLY A 104 0.20 1.60 0.36
N LEU A 105 0.26 0.98 -0.82
CA LEU A 105 0.91 -0.31 -1.01
C LEU A 105 2.24 -0.12 -1.74
N ILE A 106 3.17 -1.05 -1.54
CA ILE A 106 4.37 -1.23 -2.34
C ILE A 106 4.41 -2.66 -2.88
N ALA A 107 4.84 -2.81 -4.12
CA ALA A 107 5.16 -4.08 -4.75
C ALA A 107 6.59 -4.06 -5.30
N ILE A 108 7.31 -5.18 -5.19
CA ILE A 108 8.66 -5.37 -5.74
C ILE A 108 8.70 -6.72 -6.44
N SER A 109 9.15 -6.75 -7.69
CA SER A 109 9.21 -7.96 -8.52
C SER A 109 10.62 -8.14 -9.05
N VAL A 110 11.23 -9.28 -8.71
CA VAL A 110 12.57 -9.68 -9.12
C VAL A 110 12.47 -10.74 -10.22
N ARG A 111 13.23 -10.57 -11.31
CA ARG A 111 13.32 -11.50 -12.45
C ARG A 111 14.74 -11.48 -13.03
N GLY A 112 15.52 -12.52 -12.74
CA GLY A 112 16.88 -12.72 -13.30
C GLY A 112 17.84 -11.56 -12.98
N GLY A 113 18.11 -11.33 -11.69
CA GLY A 113 19.00 -10.27 -11.20
C GLY A 113 18.49 -8.83 -11.35
N LYS A 114 17.41 -8.60 -12.11
CA LYS A 114 16.77 -7.28 -12.27
C LYS A 114 15.52 -7.17 -11.39
N ALA A 115 15.22 -5.96 -10.93
CA ALA A 115 14.06 -5.68 -10.10
C ALA A 115 13.26 -4.45 -10.58
N ILE A 116 11.95 -4.55 -10.47
CA ILE A 116 11.01 -3.44 -10.62
C ILE A 116 10.34 -3.20 -9.27
N GLY A 117 10.20 -1.93 -8.89
CA GLY A 117 9.38 -1.49 -7.77
C GLY A 117 8.20 -0.65 -8.24
N TYR A 118 7.11 -0.69 -7.50
CA TYR A 118 5.98 0.21 -7.66
C TYR A 118 5.40 0.57 -6.30
N PHE A 119 5.02 1.83 -6.12
CA PHE A 119 4.32 2.33 -4.95
C PHE A 119 3.15 3.22 -5.37
N CYS A 120 2.02 3.09 -4.67
CA CYS A 120 0.90 4.01 -4.79
C CYS A 120 0.13 4.15 -3.46
N ASP A 121 -0.29 5.38 -3.12
CA ASP A 121 -1.24 5.67 -2.03
C ASP A 121 -2.60 6.23 -2.53
N GLY A 122 -2.91 6.01 -3.82
CA GLY A 122 -4.09 6.56 -4.50
C GLY A 122 -3.99 8.05 -4.86
N ARG A 123 -2.87 8.72 -4.52
CA ARG A 123 -2.60 10.13 -4.87
C ARG A 123 -1.21 10.28 -5.47
N THR A 124 -0.23 9.75 -4.74
CA THR A 124 1.19 9.65 -5.09
C THR A 124 1.41 8.35 -5.85
N GLU A 125 2.10 8.43 -6.98
CA GLU A 125 2.60 7.28 -7.74
C GLU A 125 4.12 7.33 -7.77
N ALA A 126 4.79 6.18 -7.66
CA ALA A 126 6.21 6.07 -8.01
C ALA A 126 6.54 4.68 -8.59
N TRP A 127 7.12 4.69 -9.79
CA TRP A 127 7.74 3.53 -10.42
C TRP A 127 9.26 3.55 -10.17
N PHE A 128 9.84 2.36 -10.01
CA PHE A 128 11.27 2.18 -9.78
C PHE A 128 11.81 1.01 -10.60
N LYS A 129 13.09 1.08 -10.96
CA LYS A 129 13.85 -0.04 -11.53
C LYS A 129 15.24 -0.14 -10.92
N GLY A 130 15.89 -1.29 -11.07
CA GLY A 130 17.24 -1.53 -10.61
C GLY A 130 17.60 -3.01 -10.55
N ASP A 131 18.45 -3.35 -9.59
CA ASP A 131 19.10 -4.65 -9.48
C ASP A 131 18.80 -5.35 -8.15
N ALA A 132 18.75 -6.68 -8.22
CA ALA A 132 18.61 -7.58 -7.08
C ALA A 132 19.74 -8.61 -7.06
N ALA A 133 20.61 -8.53 -6.05
CA ALA A 133 21.78 -9.40 -5.89
C ALA A 133 22.10 -9.58 -4.40
N GLY A 134 22.68 -10.72 -4.02
CA GLY A 134 23.14 -10.98 -2.64
C GLY A 134 22.06 -10.80 -1.56
N GLY A 135 20.81 -11.16 -1.87
CA GLY A 135 19.67 -10.96 -0.97
C GLY A 135 19.30 -9.48 -0.74
N LYS A 136 19.66 -8.56 -1.64
CA LYS A 136 19.35 -7.12 -1.54
C LYS A 136 18.78 -6.61 -2.86
N VAL A 137 18.04 -5.51 -2.78
CA VAL A 137 17.52 -4.78 -3.95
C VAL A 137 17.84 -3.29 -3.81
N GLY A 138 18.43 -2.71 -4.85
CA GLY A 138 18.52 -1.25 -5.05
C GLY A 138 17.52 -0.83 -6.13
N LEU A 139 16.73 0.22 -5.85
CA LEU A 139 15.66 0.69 -6.74
C LEU A 139 15.70 2.21 -6.89
N GLU A 140 15.80 2.69 -8.13
CA GLU A 140 15.77 4.11 -8.47
C GLU A 140 14.52 4.43 -9.28
N GLY A 141 13.90 5.57 -8.99
CA GLY A 141 12.70 6.07 -9.64
C GLY A 141 12.89 7.48 -10.18
N PHE A 142 11.81 8.11 -10.65
CA PHE A 142 11.89 9.44 -11.24
C PHE A 142 12.36 10.53 -10.24
N GLY A 143 13.25 11.42 -10.69
CA GLY A 143 13.75 12.55 -9.91
C GLY A 143 14.64 12.11 -8.74
N THR A 144 14.15 12.25 -7.51
CA THR A 144 14.86 11.84 -6.28
C THR A 144 14.19 10.68 -5.55
N ALA A 145 13.27 9.98 -6.23
CA ALA A 145 12.60 8.80 -5.71
C ALA A 145 13.56 7.60 -5.70
N ALA A 146 13.66 6.91 -4.57
CA ALA A 146 14.48 5.70 -4.43
C ALA A 146 13.89 4.74 -3.40
N ALA A 147 14.23 3.47 -3.50
CA ALA A 147 13.92 2.45 -2.51
C ALA A 147 15.10 1.47 -2.34
N GLY A 148 15.17 0.82 -1.19
CA GLY A 148 16.16 -0.22 -0.92
C GLY A 148 15.62 -1.27 0.04
N ALA A 149 15.84 -2.55 -0.27
CA ALA A 149 15.33 -3.67 0.52
C ALA A 149 16.40 -4.75 0.74
N THR A 150 16.25 -5.49 1.85
CA THR A 150 16.87 -6.81 2.01
C THR A 150 15.77 -7.87 1.89
N LEU A 151 16.05 -8.90 1.10
CA LEU A 151 15.18 -10.04 0.81
C LEU A 151 15.60 -11.22 1.69
N GLY A 152 14.65 -11.82 2.42
CA GLY A 152 14.94 -12.98 3.25
C GLY A 152 13.76 -13.41 4.12
N GLY A 153 13.69 -14.70 4.46
CA GLY A 153 12.65 -15.25 5.33
C GLY A 153 11.23 -14.90 4.88
N GLY A 154 10.92 -15.11 3.59
CA GLY A 154 9.59 -14.92 2.99
C GLY A 154 9.13 -13.46 2.81
N LYS A 155 10.04 -12.48 2.86
CA LYS A 155 9.71 -11.04 2.76
C LYS A 155 10.84 -10.18 2.21
N ALA A 156 10.47 -8.98 1.77
CA ALA A 156 11.34 -7.85 1.51
C ALA A 156 11.11 -6.81 2.63
N THR A 157 12.14 -6.52 3.42
CA THR A 157 12.12 -5.45 4.44
C THR A 157 13.01 -4.32 3.96
N GLY A 158 12.49 -3.09 3.94
CA GLY A 158 13.20 -2.00 3.28
C GLY A 158 12.67 -0.60 3.61
N TRP A 159 13.15 0.35 2.83
CA TRP A 159 12.78 1.76 2.90
C TRP A 159 12.44 2.33 1.53
N LEU A 160 11.59 3.35 1.53
CA LEU A 160 11.05 4.05 0.37
C LEU A 160 11.20 5.55 0.58
N LYS A 161 11.72 6.27 -0.41
CA LYS A 161 11.88 7.73 -0.43
C LYS A 161 11.15 8.32 -1.63
N ILE A 162 10.19 9.22 -1.40
CA ILE A 162 9.44 9.93 -2.46
C ILE A 162 9.14 11.37 -1.98
N GLY A 163 9.43 12.37 -2.81
CA GLY A 163 9.10 13.77 -2.51
C GLY A 163 9.74 14.26 -1.20
N GLY A 164 11.03 14.00 -1.01
CA GLY A 164 11.78 14.34 0.22
C GLY A 164 11.49 13.47 1.44
N ARG A 165 10.29 12.90 1.55
CA ARG A 165 9.85 12.04 2.66
C ARG A 165 10.42 10.61 2.53
N LYS A 166 10.61 9.93 3.66
CA LYS A 166 11.08 8.54 3.74
C LYS A 166 10.18 7.73 4.67
N TRP A 167 9.85 6.51 4.26
CA TRP A 167 9.11 5.51 5.04
C TRP A 167 9.88 4.18 5.05
N ASN A 168 9.59 3.34 6.04
CA ASN A 168 9.99 1.93 6.05
C ASN A 168 8.82 1.05 5.59
N PHE A 169 9.08 -0.12 5.05
CA PHE A 169 8.05 -1.09 4.66
C PHE A 169 8.49 -2.53 4.90
N THR A 170 7.49 -3.42 5.01
CA THR A 170 7.67 -4.87 4.96
C THR A 170 6.67 -5.43 3.96
N ALA A 171 7.16 -6.07 2.90
CA ALA A 171 6.35 -6.71 1.87
C ALA A 171 6.57 -8.23 1.93
N ALA A 172 5.50 -9.00 2.12
CA ALA A 172 5.59 -10.46 2.11
C ALA A 172 5.78 -10.95 0.68
N THR A 173 6.42 -12.12 0.49
CA THR A 173 6.39 -12.82 -0.79
C THR A 173 4.94 -13.21 -1.11
N VAL A 174 4.48 -12.86 -2.30
CA VAL A 174 3.09 -13.09 -2.75
C VAL A 174 3.04 -14.01 -3.96
N LYS A 175 1.87 -14.64 -4.15
CA LYS A 175 1.50 -15.39 -5.35
C LYS A 175 0.32 -14.70 -6.03
N LYS A 176 0.16 -14.90 -7.34
CA LYS A 176 -1.01 -14.40 -8.09
C LYS A 176 -2.31 -14.92 -7.43
N PRO A 177 -3.40 -14.12 -7.42
CA PRO A 177 -3.57 -12.82 -8.07
C PRO A 177 -3.01 -11.60 -7.29
N SER A 178 -2.24 -11.80 -6.21
CA SER A 178 -1.51 -10.69 -5.59
C SER A 178 -0.21 -10.36 -6.34
N GLY A 179 0.18 -9.08 -6.34
CA GLY A 179 1.40 -8.57 -6.94
C GLY A 179 1.18 -7.30 -7.76
N LEU A 180 2.11 -7.06 -8.68
CA LEU A 180 2.19 -5.87 -9.51
C LEU A 180 1.58 -6.10 -10.91
N TYR A 181 0.78 -5.14 -11.36
CA TYR A 181 0.11 -5.11 -12.66
C TYR A 181 0.27 -3.76 -13.36
N ARG A 182 0.28 -3.74 -14.69
CA ARG A 182 0.43 -2.54 -15.53
C ARG A 182 -0.33 -2.67 -16.84
N ALA A 183 -0.81 -1.55 -17.38
CA ALA A 183 -1.42 -1.49 -18.70
C ALA A 183 -0.93 -0.26 -19.47
N THR A 184 -0.87 -0.40 -20.80
CA THR A 184 -0.74 0.72 -21.73
C THR A 184 -1.66 0.50 -22.91
N ALA A 185 -2.43 1.52 -23.30
CA ALA A 185 -3.41 1.45 -24.38
C ALA A 185 -3.59 2.84 -25.02
N GLN A 186 -4.24 2.92 -26.18
CA GLN A 186 -4.72 4.20 -26.71
C GLN A 186 -6.22 4.34 -26.36
N VAL A 187 -6.58 5.41 -25.65
CA VAL A 187 -7.95 5.70 -25.22
C VAL A 187 -8.37 7.03 -25.85
N ARG A 188 -9.35 6.98 -26.76
CA ARG A 188 -9.86 8.16 -27.50
C ARG A 188 -8.77 9.03 -28.17
N GLY A 189 -7.68 8.39 -28.62
CA GLY A 189 -6.54 9.06 -29.28
C GLY A 189 -5.37 9.40 -28.36
N ALA A 190 -5.58 9.47 -27.04
CA ALA A 190 -4.55 9.73 -26.04
C ALA A 190 -3.91 8.44 -25.49
N ARG A 191 -2.65 8.48 -25.02
CA ARG A 191 -1.92 7.29 -24.55
C ARG A 191 -2.13 7.06 -23.05
N LEU A 192 -2.88 6.03 -22.72
CA LEU A 192 -3.03 5.56 -21.34
C LEU A 192 -1.76 4.84 -20.85
N ARG A 193 -1.35 5.16 -19.63
CA ARG A 193 -0.42 4.39 -18.79
C ARG A 193 -1.09 4.18 -17.44
N ALA A 194 -1.19 2.95 -16.96
CA ALA A 194 -1.82 2.64 -15.67
C ALA A 194 -1.07 1.54 -14.91
N GLY A 195 -1.06 1.63 -13.58
CA GLY A 195 -0.39 0.71 -12.66
C GLY A 195 -1.27 0.34 -11.48
N TRP A 196 -1.15 -0.90 -11.01
CA TRP A 196 -1.88 -1.41 -9.85
C TRP A 196 -1.02 -2.32 -8.97
N ILE A 197 -1.31 -2.29 -7.68
CA ILE A 197 -0.90 -3.31 -6.72
C ILE A 197 -2.17 -3.98 -6.23
N VAL A 198 -2.31 -5.27 -6.47
CA VAL A 198 -3.36 -6.11 -5.89
C VAL A 198 -2.75 -6.91 -4.75
N LEU A 199 -3.38 -6.91 -3.58
CA LEU A 199 -2.89 -7.57 -2.37
C LEU A 199 -4.04 -8.29 -1.66
N ARG A 200 -3.92 -9.60 -1.48
CA ARG A 200 -4.88 -10.40 -0.71
C ARG A 200 -4.86 -9.97 0.75
N ARG A 201 -6.05 -9.76 1.33
CA ARG A 201 -6.19 -9.39 2.74
C ARG A 201 -6.18 -10.64 3.63
N PRO A 202 -5.64 -10.59 4.86
CA PRO A 202 -5.68 -11.72 5.80
C PRO A 202 -7.10 -12.24 6.04
N GLU A 203 -8.06 -11.34 6.17
CA GLU A 203 -9.50 -11.59 6.36
C GLU A 203 -10.24 -12.05 5.08
N GLY A 204 -9.54 -12.21 3.95
CA GLY A 204 -10.10 -12.65 2.68
C GLY A 204 -10.42 -11.51 1.70
N GLY A 205 -10.59 -11.89 0.43
CA GLY A 205 -10.65 -10.95 -0.69
C GLY A 205 -9.37 -10.12 -0.84
N PHE A 206 -9.49 -8.99 -1.54
CA PHE A 206 -8.34 -8.17 -1.94
C PHE A 206 -8.49 -6.72 -1.48
N THR A 207 -7.37 -6.02 -1.48
CA THR A 207 -7.27 -4.56 -1.52
C THR A 207 -6.42 -4.20 -2.73
N GLN A 208 -6.76 -3.10 -3.40
CA GLN A 208 -5.96 -2.60 -4.51
C GLN A 208 -5.73 -1.09 -4.38
N VAL A 209 -4.59 -0.66 -4.91
CA VAL A 209 -4.27 0.76 -5.17
C VAL A 209 -3.65 0.86 -6.55
N GLY A 210 -3.83 1.99 -7.20
CA GLY A 210 -3.27 2.22 -8.51
C GLY A 210 -3.42 3.66 -8.95
N ALA A 211 -2.78 3.98 -10.07
CA ALA A 211 -2.89 5.27 -10.73
C ALA A 211 -3.00 5.06 -12.25
N ALA A 212 -3.61 6.03 -12.93
CA ALA A 212 -3.69 6.09 -14.37
C ALA A 212 -3.39 7.50 -14.84
N VAL A 213 -2.64 7.60 -15.94
CA VAL A 213 -2.30 8.86 -16.62
C VAL A 213 -2.64 8.70 -18.10
N LEU A 214 -3.42 9.63 -18.62
CA LEU A 214 -3.79 9.73 -20.02
C LEU A 214 -2.98 10.88 -20.65
N ASP A 215 -1.99 10.50 -21.46
CA ASP A 215 -0.82 11.31 -21.85
C ASP A 215 -0.09 11.90 -20.63
N GLU A 216 -0.47 13.09 -20.18
CA GLU A 216 0.08 13.79 -19.00
C GLU A 216 -0.98 14.04 -17.90
N THR A 217 -2.27 13.84 -18.20
CA THR A 217 -3.38 14.10 -17.26
C THR A 217 -3.62 12.88 -16.37
N GLN A 218 -3.53 13.05 -15.04
CA GLN A 218 -3.94 12.00 -14.10
C GLN A 218 -5.46 11.81 -14.16
N VAL A 219 -5.89 10.55 -14.27
CA VAL A 219 -7.28 10.14 -14.44
C VAL A 219 -7.65 9.07 -13.40
N ARG A 220 -8.95 8.83 -13.19
CA ARG A 220 -9.39 7.74 -12.31
C ARG A 220 -8.89 6.41 -12.88
N VAL A 221 -8.10 5.69 -12.09
CA VAL A 221 -7.68 4.33 -12.44
C VAL A 221 -8.91 3.41 -12.49
N PRO A 222 -9.06 2.55 -13.52
CA PRO A 222 -10.07 1.49 -13.52
C PRO A 222 -9.86 0.54 -12.33
N GLU A 223 -10.93 0.02 -11.76
CA GLU A 223 -10.83 -1.00 -10.72
C GLU A 223 -10.68 -2.39 -11.36
N LEU A 224 -9.76 -3.21 -10.84
CA LEU A 224 -9.54 -4.58 -11.31
C LEU A 224 -10.41 -5.57 -10.54
N ASP A 225 -10.82 -6.67 -11.18
CA ASP A 225 -11.27 -7.86 -10.48
C ASP A 225 -10.10 -8.42 -9.65
N GLY A 226 -10.27 -8.47 -8.32
CA GLY A 226 -9.21 -8.93 -7.41
C GLY A 226 -8.86 -10.41 -7.53
N GLU A 227 -9.80 -11.26 -7.94
CA GLU A 227 -9.54 -12.67 -8.25
C GLU A 227 -8.96 -12.84 -9.65
N ARG A 228 -9.26 -11.90 -10.58
CA ARG A 228 -8.82 -11.94 -11.99
C ARG A 228 -8.20 -10.62 -12.48
N PRO A 229 -7.07 -10.13 -11.93
CA PRO A 229 -6.57 -8.78 -12.25
C PRO A 229 -6.12 -8.56 -13.69
N THR A 230 -5.94 -9.63 -14.48
CA THR A 230 -5.64 -9.58 -15.92
C THR A 230 -6.89 -9.66 -16.81
N ALA A 231 -8.09 -9.69 -16.22
CA ALA A 231 -9.33 -9.59 -16.99
C ALA A 231 -9.40 -8.22 -17.70
N PRO A 232 -9.99 -8.15 -18.92
CA PRO A 232 -10.14 -6.87 -19.61
C PRO A 232 -11.07 -5.93 -18.83
N VAL A 233 -10.66 -4.67 -18.69
CA VAL A 233 -11.44 -3.62 -18.01
C VAL A 233 -11.75 -2.48 -18.98
N THR A 234 -12.92 -1.86 -18.86
CA THR A 234 -13.36 -0.79 -19.76
C THR A 234 -13.14 0.59 -19.14
N MET A 235 -12.58 1.51 -19.91
CA MET A 235 -12.41 2.91 -19.54
C MET A 235 -12.80 3.79 -20.72
N ASP A 236 -13.74 4.72 -20.51
CA ASP A 236 -14.17 5.69 -21.54
C ASP A 236 -14.63 5.06 -22.88
N GLY A 237 -15.05 3.80 -22.85
CA GLY A 237 -15.46 3.01 -24.04
C GLY A 237 -14.31 2.27 -24.74
N ALA A 238 -13.07 2.37 -24.25
CA ALA A 238 -11.94 1.57 -24.69
C ALA A 238 -11.69 0.39 -23.75
N THR A 239 -11.33 -0.76 -24.32
CA THR A 239 -10.93 -1.95 -23.55
C THR A 239 -9.44 -1.91 -23.23
N ILE A 240 -9.10 -2.07 -21.96
CA ILE A 240 -7.74 -2.14 -21.44
C ILE A 240 -7.45 -3.59 -21.02
N TYR A 241 -6.23 -4.05 -21.29
CA TYR A 241 -5.74 -5.37 -20.91
C TYR A 241 -4.61 -5.21 -19.89
N PRO A 242 -4.88 -5.38 -18.58
CA PRO A 242 -3.84 -5.34 -17.56
C PRO A 242 -2.94 -6.58 -17.70
N LYS A 243 -1.63 -6.34 -17.74
CA LYS A 243 -0.62 -7.39 -17.70
C LYS A 243 -0.09 -7.51 -16.26
N ASP A 244 0.24 -8.73 -15.83
CA ASP A 244 1.14 -8.89 -14.70
C ASP A 244 2.60 -8.56 -15.09
N VAL A 245 3.47 -8.48 -14.09
CA VAL A 245 4.88 -8.11 -14.24
C VAL A 245 5.69 -8.94 -15.25
N ASP A 246 5.45 -10.25 -15.43
CA ASP A 246 6.17 -11.03 -16.43
C ASP A 246 5.81 -10.59 -17.86
N GLY A 247 4.60 -10.07 -18.06
CA GLY A 247 4.11 -9.52 -19.33
C GLY A 247 4.65 -8.13 -19.70
N PHE A 248 5.33 -7.41 -18.78
CA PHE A 248 5.85 -6.06 -19.06
C PHE A 248 7.27 -5.76 -18.53
N ILE A 249 7.88 -6.57 -17.66
CA ILE A 249 9.17 -6.24 -17.03
C ILE A 249 10.30 -6.00 -18.03
N GLN A 250 10.26 -6.66 -19.20
CA GLN A 250 11.21 -6.41 -20.29
C GLN A 250 11.09 -5.01 -20.89
N GLU A 251 9.91 -4.38 -20.82
CA GLU A 251 9.66 -3.01 -21.29
C GLU A 251 10.25 -1.94 -20.34
N MET A 252 10.72 -2.33 -19.14
CA MET A 252 11.12 -1.40 -18.07
C MET A 252 12.50 -1.70 -17.47
N ARG A 253 13.31 -2.51 -18.15
CA ARG A 253 14.74 -2.70 -17.81
C ARG A 253 15.56 -1.44 -18.12
#